data_AF-A0A3M0J6V2-F1
#
_entry.id   AF-A0A3M0J6V2-F1
#
_cell.length_a   1.000
_cell.length_b   1.000
_cell.length_c   1.000
_cell.angle_alpha   90.00
_cell.angle_beta   90.00
_cell.angle_gamma   90.00
#
_symmetry.space_group_name_H-M   'P 1'
#
loop_
_entity.id
_entity.type
_entity.pdbx_description
1 polymer ?
#
loop_
_entity_poly.entity_id
_entity_poly.type
_entity_poly.pdbx_seq_one_letter_code
_entity_poly.pdbx_strand_id
1 'polypeptide(L)'
;MKMAVCTALLGLVLLGCLSDLAVAQRRASCSAYMLSGKTMNMVCPRNYDPVCGTNGRTYPNECSLCKDVLRNRALDKKHDGRCVRIDCTGFLKPGSGFNIPCTMEFSPICGTNGITYRNKCHFCTAVASGLDVNLRSYGQCFQQNTNTNIDCSSQKGANLICTSEYNPLCGSDGRTYGNKCQFCNAFSRSAGSLFVRTMESLLLEKTSKIIESNLWLITTLSTKP
;
A
#
# COMPACT_ATOMS: atom_id res chain seq x y z
N MET A 1 3.26 -2.57 62.67
CA MET A 1 3.43 -2.98 61.26
C MET A 1 2.23 -3.80 60.83
N LYS A 2 1.36 -3.31 59.93
CA LYS A 2 0.54 -4.09 58.97
C LYS A 2 -0.53 -3.30 58.20
N MET A 3 -0.80 -2.03 58.51
CA MET A 3 -1.89 -1.29 57.83
C MET A 3 -1.47 -0.29 56.74
N ALA A 4 -0.17 -0.12 56.49
CA ALA A 4 0.33 0.84 55.49
C ALA A 4 0.64 0.22 54.11
N VAL A 5 0.57 -1.10 53.96
CA VAL A 5 0.97 -1.81 52.72
C VAL A 5 -0.24 -2.12 51.83
N CYS A 6 -1.45 -2.17 52.38
CA CYS A 6 -2.67 -2.52 51.62
C CYS A 6 -3.23 -1.36 50.78
N THR A 7 -2.97 -0.11 51.18
CA THR A 7 -3.48 1.08 50.47
C THR A 7 -2.61 1.46 49.26
N ALA A 8 -1.33 1.10 49.27
CA ALA A 8 -0.43 1.33 48.13
C ALA A 8 -0.70 0.38 46.95
N LEU A 9 -1.16 -0.84 47.22
CA LEU A 9 -1.47 -1.84 46.18
C LEU A 9 -2.79 -1.54 45.44
N LEU A 10 -3.80 -0.99 46.13
CA LEU A 10 -5.05 -0.57 45.50
C LEU A 10 -4.89 0.67 44.60
N GLY A 11 -3.94 1.56 44.91
CA GLY A 11 -3.60 2.72 44.07
C GLY A 11 -2.89 2.35 42.77
N LEU A 12 -2.05 1.30 42.78
CA LEU A 12 -1.33 0.83 41.59
C LEU A 12 -2.22 0.03 40.63
N VAL A 13 -3.25 -0.66 41.13
CA VAL A 13 -4.25 -1.33 40.28
C VAL A 13 -5.13 -0.32 39.55
N LEU A 14 -5.46 0.82 40.16
CA LEU A 14 -6.22 1.89 39.50
C LEU A 14 -5.41 2.66 38.45
N LEU A 15 -4.08 2.75 38.58
CA LEU A 15 -3.19 3.27 37.53
C LEU A 15 -2.96 2.28 36.39
N GLY A 16 -3.12 0.97 36.64
CA GLY A 16 -3.05 -0.08 35.62
C GLY A 16 -4.32 -0.23 34.76
N CYS A 17 -5.45 0.34 35.19
CA CYS A 17 -6.72 0.32 34.44
C CYS A 17 -6.97 1.58 33.60
N LEU A 18 -6.05 2.55 33.61
CA LEU A 18 -6.16 3.78 32.81
C LEU A 18 -5.37 3.73 31.50
N SER A 19 -4.60 2.67 31.25
CA SER A 19 -3.94 2.47 29.94
C SER A 19 -4.92 2.12 28.81
N ASP A 20 -6.17 1.75 29.13
CA ASP A 20 -7.24 1.60 28.14
C ASP A 20 -7.88 2.94 27.73
N LEU A 21 -7.45 4.07 28.32
CA LEU A 21 -7.88 5.43 27.94
C LEU A 21 -6.87 6.15 27.05
N ALA A 22 -6.12 5.41 26.21
CA ALA A 22 -5.12 6.01 25.34
C ALA A 22 -5.11 5.47 23.91
N VAL A 23 -6.28 5.26 23.30
CA VAL A 23 -6.41 5.48 21.86
C VAL A 23 -7.80 6.06 21.58
N ALA A 24 -7.86 7.34 21.23
CA ALA A 24 -9.00 7.90 20.50
C ALA A 24 -8.99 7.31 19.07
N GLN A 25 -9.13 5.99 18.97
CA GLN A 25 -9.27 5.29 17.71
C GLN A 25 -10.66 5.68 17.20
N ARG A 26 -10.71 6.48 16.13
CA ARG A 26 -11.98 6.77 15.45
C ARG A 26 -12.54 5.45 14.94
N ARG A 27 -13.45 4.87 15.74
CA ARG A 27 -14.20 3.66 15.43
C ARG A 27 -14.95 3.81 14.12
N ALA A 28 -15.23 2.71 13.44
CA ALA A 28 -16.17 2.70 12.31
C ALA A 28 -17.49 3.37 12.74
N SER A 29 -17.99 4.34 11.95
CA SER A 29 -19.21 5.10 12.29
C SER A 29 -20.46 4.31 11.94
N CYS A 30 -20.67 3.17 12.60
CA CYS A 30 -21.73 2.23 12.23
C CYS A 30 -23.15 2.74 12.52
N SER A 31 -23.30 3.72 13.41
CA SER A 31 -24.58 4.36 13.70
C SER A 31 -25.21 4.99 12.46
N ALA A 32 -24.41 5.46 11.49
CA ALA A 32 -24.90 6.03 10.23
C ALA A 32 -25.66 5.02 9.35
N TYR A 33 -25.44 3.71 9.56
CA TYR A 33 -26.04 2.63 8.75
C TYR A 33 -27.07 1.81 9.52
N MET A 34 -27.30 2.11 10.81
CA MET A 34 -28.34 1.44 11.60
C MET A 34 -29.66 2.17 11.43
N LEU A 35 -30.65 1.50 10.83
CA LEU A 35 -32.02 1.99 10.83
C LEU A 35 -32.62 1.80 12.24
N SER A 36 -33.19 2.87 12.78
CA SER A 36 -33.89 2.84 14.08
C SER A 36 -35.20 2.07 13.92
N GLY A 37 -35.14 0.77 14.21
CA GLY A 37 -36.27 -0.13 14.18
C GLY A 37 -35.87 -1.45 14.82
N LYS A 38 -36.80 -2.09 15.51
CA LYS A 38 -36.64 -3.29 16.35
C LYS A 38 -36.04 -4.54 15.63
N THR A 39 -35.64 -4.39 14.37
CA THR A 39 -35.00 -5.37 13.50
C THR A 39 -33.69 -4.79 12.95
N MET A 40 -32.55 -5.45 13.22
CA MET A 40 -31.20 -5.10 12.75
C MET A 40 -31.02 -5.28 11.23
N ASN A 41 -31.85 -4.63 10.41
CA ASN A 41 -31.73 -4.67 8.96
C ASN A 41 -30.83 -3.53 8.47
N MET A 42 -29.55 -3.84 8.27
CA MET A 42 -28.57 -2.92 7.68
C MET A 42 -28.59 -3.02 6.15
N VAL A 43 -29.18 -2.00 5.51
CA VAL A 43 -29.14 -1.84 4.05
C VAL A 43 -27.89 -1.05 3.68
N CYS A 44 -26.97 -1.68 2.95
CA CYS A 44 -25.73 -1.03 2.55
C CYS A 44 -25.84 -0.44 1.14
N PRO A 45 -25.29 0.77 0.92
CA PRO A 45 -25.09 1.28 -0.43
C PRO A 45 -24.11 0.38 -1.20
N ARG A 46 -24.23 0.38 -2.53
CA ARG A 46 -23.36 -0.38 -3.45
C ARG A 46 -22.15 0.43 -3.93
N ASN A 47 -21.81 1.54 -3.27
CA ASN A 47 -20.62 2.33 -3.59
C ASN A 47 -19.36 1.58 -3.17
N TYR A 48 -18.32 1.68 -3.98
CA TYR A 48 -16.99 1.18 -3.64
C TYR A 48 -16.18 2.32 -3.01
N ASP A 49 -16.04 2.26 -1.70
CA ASP A 49 -15.24 3.19 -0.91
C ASP A 49 -14.48 2.38 0.17
N PRO A 50 -13.39 1.70 -0.23
CA PRO A 50 -12.85 0.60 0.56
C PRO A 50 -12.29 1.07 1.90
N VAL A 51 -12.41 0.20 2.90
CA VAL A 51 -11.81 0.39 4.23
C VAL A 51 -11.06 -0.87 4.67
N CYS A 52 -10.02 -0.71 5.48
CA CYS A 52 -9.29 -1.82 6.06
C CYS A 52 -9.77 -2.07 7.49
N GLY A 53 -10.17 -3.30 7.81
CA GLY A 53 -10.52 -3.71 9.17
C GLY A 53 -9.29 -4.10 10.01
N THR A 54 -9.43 -4.11 11.33
CA THR A 54 -8.37 -4.56 12.27
C THR A 54 -8.02 -6.04 12.08
N ASN A 55 -8.88 -6.82 11.43
CA ASN A 55 -8.62 -8.20 11.01
C ASN A 55 -7.81 -8.32 9.71
N GLY A 56 -7.30 -7.22 9.16
CA GLY A 56 -6.52 -7.19 7.93
C GLY A 56 -7.33 -7.46 6.65
N ARG A 57 -8.67 -7.48 6.74
CA ARG A 57 -9.55 -7.63 5.58
C ARG A 57 -9.94 -6.27 5.00
N THR A 58 -9.94 -6.19 3.67
CA THR A 58 -10.49 -5.05 2.94
C THR A 58 -11.99 -5.24 2.76
N TYR A 59 -12.77 -4.25 3.18
CA TYR A 59 -14.21 -4.21 3.00
C TYR A 59 -14.55 -3.26 1.86
N PRO A 60 -15.52 -3.58 0.98
CA PRO A 60 -15.92 -2.71 -0.14
C PRO A 60 -16.34 -1.31 0.27
N ASN A 61 -16.93 -1.18 1.47
CA ASN A 61 -17.27 0.09 2.10
C ASN A 61 -17.45 -0.05 3.62
N GLU A 62 -17.52 1.08 4.32
CA GLU A 62 -17.68 1.11 5.78
C GLU A 62 -18.96 0.40 6.26
N CYS A 63 -20.06 0.45 5.50
CA CYS A 63 -21.28 -0.29 5.84
C CYS A 63 -21.04 -1.81 5.87
N SER A 64 -20.33 -2.35 4.88
CA SER A 64 -19.98 -3.77 4.85
C SER A 64 -19.06 -4.19 5.99
N LEU A 65 -18.14 -3.32 6.43
CA LEU A 65 -17.36 -3.52 7.66
C LEU A 65 -18.29 -3.55 8.88
N CYS A 66 -19.24 -2.61 8.97
CA CYS A 66 -20.17 -2.51 10.10
C CYS A 66 -21.07 -3.75 10.27
N LYS A 67 -21.41 -4.46 9.19
CA LYS A 67 -22.08 -5.76 9.28
C LYS A 67 -21.29 -6.79 10.07
N ASP A 68 -19.97 -6.82 9.88
CA ASP A 68 -19.08 -7.74 10.60
C ASP A 68 -18.77 -7.23 12.01
N VAL A 69 -18.68 -5.92 12.22
CA VAL A 69 -18.54 -5.31 13.57
C VAL A 69 -19.74 -5.66 14.46
N LEU A 70 -20.96 -5.72 13.89
CA LEU A 70 -22.15 -6.14 14.62
C LEU A 70 -22.08 -7.59 15.13
N ARG A 71 -21.38 -8.47 14.39
CA ARG A 71 -21.17 -9.88 14.74
C ARG A 71 -19.97 -10.09 15.65
N ASN A 72 -18.94 -9.27 15.50
CA ASN A 72 -17.72 -9.31 16.28
C ASN A 72 -17.36 -7.89 16.76
N ARG A 73 -17.66 -7.60 18.03
CA ARG A 73 -17.42 -6.27 18.63
C ARG A 73 -15.93 -5.93 18.83
N ALA A 74 -15.01 -6.90 18.67
CA ALA A 74 -13.57 -6.65 18.69
C ALA A 74 -13.01 -6.21 17.32
N LEU A 75 -13.81 -6.32 16.25
CA LEU A 75 -13.47 -5.79 14.93
C LEU A 75 -13.71 -4.29 14.89
N ASP A 76 -12.78 -3.55 14.30
CA ASP A 76 -12.92 -2.12 14.06
C ASP A 76 -12.29 -1.72 12.72
N LYS A 77 -12.48 -0.46 12.31
CA LYS A 77 -11.77 0.14 11.18
C LYS A 77 -10.33 0.45 11.58
N LYS A 78 -9.38 -0.10 10.82
CA LYS A 78 -7.96 0.18 10.97
C LYS A 78 -7.59 1.50 10.28
N HIS A 79 -8.01 1.65 9.03
CA HIS A 79 -7.79 2.86 8.22
C HIS A 79 -8.74 2.88 7.01
N ASP A 80 -8.87 4.04 6.37
CA ASP A 80 -9.59 4.14 5.10
C ASP A 80 -8.68 3.68 3.94
N GLY A 81 -9.29 3.27 2.82
CA GLY A 81 -8.60 2.61 1.72
C GLY A 81 -8.46 1.09 1.90
N ARG A 82 -7.92 0.42 0.87
CA ARG A 82 -7.66 -1.03 0.89
C ARG A 82 -6.55 -1.37 1.88
N CYS A 83 -6.55 -2.57 2.44
CA CYS A 83 -5.46 -3.00 3.33
C CYS A 83 -4.12 -3.05 2.60
N VAL A 84 -3.09 -2.51 3.25
CA VAL A 84 -1.72 -2.42 2.74
C VAL A 84 -0.73 -3.01 3.74
N ARG A 85 0.48 -3.34 3.28
CA ARG A 85 1.53 -3.92 4.13
C ARG A 85 2.10 -2.93 5.14
N ILE A 86 2.07 -1.63 4.83
CA ILE A 86 2.46 -0.57 5.77
C ILE A 86 1.34 -0.37 6.80
N ASP A 87 1.70 -0.25 8.07
CA ASP A 87 0.71 -0.01 9.12
C ASP A 87 0.13 1.40 9.06
N CYS A 88 -0.97 1.59 8.33
CA CYS A 88 -1.65 2.87 8.19
C CYS A 88 -2.73 3.10 9.26
N THR A 89 -2.64 2.47 10.43
CA THR A 89 -3.63 2.65 11.51
C THR A 89 -3.88 4.13 11.81
N GLY A 90 -5.15 4.54 11.83
CA GLY A 90 -5.56 5.91 12.12
C GLY A 90 -5.53 6.89 10.94
N PHE A 91 -5.05 6.48 9.76
CA PHE A 91 -5.14 7.31 8.56
C PHE A 91 -6.55 7.21 7.96
N LEU A 92 -7.35 8.23 8.22
CA LEU A 92 -8.76 8.30 7.83
C LEU A 92 -8.98 9.42 6.82
N LYS A 93 -9.96 9.24 5.93
CA LYS A 93 -10.42 10.25 5.00
C LYS A 93 -10.90 11.46 5.77
N PRO A 94 -10.38 12.66 5.46
CA PRO A 94 -10.91 13.86 6.07
C PRO A 94 -12.27 14.20 5.47
N GLY A 95 -13.33 14.00 6.25
CA GLY A 95 -14.71 14.35 5.85
C GLY A 95 -14.94 15.85 5.61
N SER A 96 -14.00 16.72 6.02
CA SER A 96 -14.08 18.18 5.90
C SER A 96 -13.01 18.79 4.97
N GLY A 97 -12.32 17.98 4.16
CA GLY A 97 -11.24 18.47 3.28
C GLY A 97 -9.96 18.91 4.02
N PHE A 98 -9.87 18.66 5.33
CA PHE A 98 -8.67 18.94 6.12
C PHE A 98 -7.59 17.88 5.86
N ASN A 99 -6.56 18.22 5.11
CA ASN A 99 -5.43 17.31 4.88
C ASN A 99 -4.70 16.98 6.19
N ILE A 100 -4.39 15.70 6.42
CA ILE A 100 -3.53 15.28 7.52
C ILE A 100 -2.15 15.93 7.31
N PRO A 101 -1.69 16.84 8.21
CA PRO A 101 -0.40 17.48 8.04
C PRO A 101 0.71 16.45 8.21
N CYS A 102 1.52 16.26 7.16
CA CYS A 102 2.67 15.38 7.20
C CYS A 102 3.93 16.16 7.56
N THR A 103 4.82 15.54 8.35
CA THR A 103 6.15 16.09 8.61
C THR A 103 7.00 16.06 7.34
N MET A 104 8.03 16.91 7.29
CA MET A 104 8.98 16.96 6.17
C MET A 104 10.10 15.91 6.26
N GLU A 105 10.04 15.02 7.26
CA GLU A 105 10.96 13.90 7.44
C GLU A 105 11.02 13.05 6.16
N PHE A 106 12.24 12.65 5.79
CA PHE A 106 12.49 11.84 4.62
C PHE A 106 12.79 10.39 5.02
N SER A 107 11.75 9.55 4.98
CA SER A 107 11.83 8.11 5.27
C SER A 107 11.07 7.36 4.15
N PRO A 108 11.68 7.28 2.96
CA PRO A 108 10.95 7.04 1.73
C PRO A 108 10.38 5.63 1.62
N ILE A 109 9.26 5.52 0.91
CA ILE A 109 8.57 4.27 0.64
C ILE A 109 8.30 4.16 -0.85
N CYS A 110 8.66 3.04 -1.47
CA CYS A 110 8.31 2.76 -2.84
C CYS A 110 6.96 2.07 -2.92
N GLY A 111 6.01 2.69 -3.62
CA GLY A 111 4.71 2.09 -3.92
C GLY A 111 4.77 1.07 -5.06
N THR A 112 3.80 0.16 -5.11
CA THR A 112 3.59 -0.75 -6.25
C THR A 112 3.30 -0.02 -7.56
N ASN A 113 2.88 1.24 -7.48
CA ASN A 113 2.70 2.15 -8.62
C ASN A 113 4.01 2.79 -9.11
N GLY A 114 5.16 2.48 -8.50
CA GLY A 114 6.46 3.05 -8.87
C GLY A 114 6.70 4.47 -8.35
N ILE A 115 5.78 5.03 -7.56
CA ILE A 115 5.93 6.36 -6.95
C ILE A 115 6.66 6.24 -5.61
N THR A 116 7.66 7.11 -5.42
CA THR A 116 8.31 7.32 -4.13
C THR A 116 7.46 8.22 -3.26
N TYR A 117 6.99 7.69 -2.13
CA TYR A 117 6.34 8.48 -1.09
C TYR A 117 7.39 8.95 -0.10
N ARG A 118 7.39 10.23 0.23
CA ARG A 118 8.41 10.89 1.07
C ARG A 118 8.56 10.23 2.44
N ASN A 119 7.43 9.82 3.02
CA ASN A 119 7.36 9.12 4.29
C ASN A 119 6.04 8.34 4.43
N LYS A 120 5.90 7.61 5.54
CA LYS A 120 4.70 6.87 5.93
C LYS A 120 3.43 7.73 5.86
N CYS A 121 3.48 8.97 6.31
CA CYS A 121 2.32 9.85 6.30
C CYS A 121 1.81 10.10 4.88
N HIS A 122 2.71 10.47 3.95
CA HIS A 122 2.32 10.67 2.55
C HIS A 122 1.80 9.39 1.89
N PHE A 123 2.38 8.22 2.20
CA PHE A 123 1.89 6.94 1.69
C PHE A 123 0.48 6.63 2.20
N CYS A 124 0.28 6.69 3.53
CA CYS A 124 -0.98 6.31 4.15
C CYS A 124 -2.11 7.31 3.87
N THR A 125 -1.82 8.61 3.77
CA THR A 125 -2.81 9.60 3.34
C THR A 125 -3.24 9.34 1.90
N ALA A 126 -2.32 8.97 0.99
CA ALA A 126 -2.69 8.62 -0.38
C ALA A 126 -3.61 7.38 -0.44
N VAL A 127 -3.30 6.34 0.35
CA VAL A 127 -4.17 5.15 0.50
C VAL A 127 -5.55 5.54 1.04
N ALA A 128 -5.58 6.33 2.11
CA ALA A 128 -6.83 6.81 2.71
C ALA A 128 -7.65 7.63 1.72
N SER A 129 -7.02 8.46 0.89
CA SER A 129 -7.68 9.20 -0.20
C SER A 129 -8.22 8.32 -1.33
N GLY A 130 -8.00 7.01 -1.30
CA GLY A 130 -8.55 6.04 -2.25
C GLY A 130 -7.57 5.55 -3.31
N LEU A 131 -6.28 5.90 -3.21
CA LEU A 131 -5.27 5.40 -4.14
C LEU A 131 -5.01 3.91 -3.89
N ASP A 132 -5.18 3.10 -4.93
CA ASP A 132 -4.86 1.66 -4.89
C ASP A 132 -3.34 1.44 -5.07
N VAL A 133 -2.63 1.47 -3.96
CA VAL A 133 -1.17 1.27 -3.89
C VAL A 133 -0.83 0.39 -2.70
N ASN A 134 0.19 -0.47 -2.83
CA ASN A 134 0.74 -1.25 -1.73
C ASN A 134 2.26 -1.02 -1.62
N LEU A 135 2.88 -1.53 -0.56
CA LEU A 135 4.34 -1.49 -0.40
C LEU A 135 5.00 -2.34 -1.48
N ARG A 136 5.87 -1.72 -2.27
CA ARG A 136 6.83 -2.43 -3.13
C ARG A 136 8.14 -2.69 -2.38
N SER A 137 8.75 -1.65 -1.82
CA SER A 137 9.88 -1.76 -0.90
C SER A 137 10.00 -0.53 0.00
N TYR A 138 10.70 -0.67 1.11
CA TYR A 138 11.23 0.50 1.83
C TYR A 138 12.32 1.17 1.00
N GLY A 139 12.52 2.48 1.21
CA GLY A 139 13.40 3.29 0.40
C GLY A 139 12.66 4.00 -0.74
N GLN A 140 13.39 4.80 -1.50
CA GLN A 140 12.84 5.41 -2.71
C GLN A 140 12.53 4.32 -3.74
N CYS A 141 11.52 4.55 -4.57
CA CYS A 141 11.45 3.78 -5.80
C CYS A 141 12.71 4.01 -6.59
N PHE A 142 13.19 2.93 -7.16
CA PHE A 142 14.31 2.96 -8.05
C PHE A 142 13.93 3.78 -9.30
N GLN A 143 14.22 5.08 -9.25
CA GLN A 143 14.09 5.98 -10.36
C GLN A 143 15.36 5.83 -11.18
N GLN A 144 15.26 5.13 -12.31
CA GLN A 144 16.14 5.43 -13.41
C GLN A 144 15.77 6.81 -13.91
N ASN A 145 16.29 7.83 -13.23
CA ASN A 145 16.31 9.17 -13.75
C ASN A 145 17.44 9.17 -14.76
N THR A 146 17.15 8.71 -15.95
CA THR A 146 17.96 8.93 -17.15
C THR A 146 17.25 8.26 -18.31
N ASN A 147 17.15 9.01 -19.40
CA ASN A 147 17.38 8.48 -20.73
C ASN A 147 18.78 7.82 -20.80
N THR A 148 19.08 6.83 -19.96
CA THR A 148 20.32 6.07 -20.06
C THR A 148 20.00 4.94 -20.99
N ASN A 149 20.30 5.18 -22.26
CA ASN A 149 20.77 4.10 -23.09
C ASN A 149 21.97 3.47 -22.34
N ILE A 150 21.71 2.39 -21.61
CA ILE A 150 22.74 1.71 -20.82
C ILE A 150 23.66 1.04 -21.81
N ASP A 151 24.77 1.72 -22.09
CA ASP A 151 25.75 1.20 -23.02
C ASP A 151 26.49 0.01 -22.42
N CYS A 152 26.16 -1.18 -22.91
CA CYS A 152 26.84 -2.43 -22.60
C CYS A 152 27.93 -2.80 -23.62
N SER A 153 28.23 -1.93 -24.59
CA SER A 153 29.21 -2.19 -25.65
C SER A 153 30.63 -2.45 -25.11
N SER A 154 30.96 -1.85 -23.96
CA SER A 154 32.23 -1.99 -23.26
C SER A 154 32.37 -3.28 -22.42
N GLN A 155 31.29 -4.03 -22.21
CA GLN A 155 31.25 -5.20 -21.32
C GLN A 155 31.06 -6.48 -22.14
N LYS A 156 32.00 -6.79 -23.03
CA LYS A 156 31.97 -8.01 -23.87
C LYS A 156 32.88 -9.09 -23.27
N GLY A 157 32.31 -10.23 -22.89
CA GLY A 157 33.08 -11.43 -22.53
C GLY A 157 32.37 -12.37 -21.55
N ALA A 158 32.63 -13.67 -21.68
CA ALA A 158 32.04 -14.72 -20.84
C ALA A 158 32.53 -14.70 -19.37
N ASN A 159 33.62 -13.98 -19.07
CA ASN A 159 34.28 -13.91 -17.77
C ASN A 159 34.34 -12.47 -17.21
N LEU A 160 33.20 -11.80 -17.20
CA LEU A 160 33.10 -10.44 -16.67
C LEU A 160 33.10 -10.46 -15.14
N ILE A 161 34.16 -9.92 -14.52
CA ILE A 161 34.25 -9.72 -13.08
C ILE A 161 33.59 -8.37 -12.75
N CYS A 162 32.53 -8.41 -11.96
CA CYS A 162 31.83 -7.20 -11.51
C CYS A 162 32.32 -6.77 -10.13
N THR A 163 32.42 -5.46 -9.93
CA THR A 163 32.59 -4.89 -8.59
C THR A 163 31.35 -5.18 -7.74
N SER A 164 31.52 -5.15 -6.41
CA SER A 164 30.42 -5.25 -5.44
C SER A 164 29.77 -3.89 -5.13
N GLU A 165 30.01 -2.87 -5.97
CA GLU A 165 29.32 -1.59 -5.86
C GLU A 165 27.82 -1.79 -6.08
N TYR A 166 27.00 -1.18 -5.23
CA TYR A 166 25.55 -1.33 -5.27
C TYR A 166 24.88 -0.08 -5.85
N ASN A 167 24.75 -0.07 -7.18
CA ASN A 167 24.01 0.92 -7.97
C ASN A 167 22.97 0.17 -8.80
N PRO A 168 21.86 -0.28 -8.18
CA PRO A 168 21.01 -1.32 -8.76
C PRO A 168 20.38 -0.88 -10.10
N LEU A 169 19.91 -1.82 -10.92
CA LEU A 169 19.12 -1.55 -12.13
C LEU A 169 17.94 -2.53 -12.18
N CYS A 170 16.75 -2.06 -12.56
CA CYS A 170 15.59 -2.94 -12.73
C CYS A 170 15.49 -3.37 -14.19
N GLY A 171 15.57 -4.68 -14.47
CA GLY A 171 15.38 -5.23 -15.81
C GLY A 171 13.90 -5.36 -16.20
N SER A 172 13.66 -5.49 -17.50
CA SER A 172 12.36 -5.84 -18.10
C SER A 172 11.89 -7.23 -17.69
N ASP A 173 12.81 -8.10 -17.27
CA ASP A 173 12.55 -9.41 -16.68
C ASP A 173 12.07 -9.34 -15.21
N GLY A 174 11.93 -8.14 -14.65
CA GLY A 174 11.49 -7.91 -13.28
C GLY A 174 12.56 -8.14 -12.21
N ARG A 175 13.80 -8.48 -12.61
CA ARG A 175 14.93 -8.62 -11.67
C ARG A 175 15.60 -7.29 -11.37
N THR A 176 16.16 -7.20 -10.17
CA THR A 176 17.08 -6.12 -9.79
C THR A 176 18.51 -6.62 -9.93
N TYR A 177 19.29 -5.96 -10.76
CA TYR A 177 20.72 -6.19 -10.94
C TYR A 177 21.48 -5.25 -9.99
N GLY A 178 22.50 -5.72 -9.28
CA GLY A 178 23.19 -4.92 -8.26
C GLY A 178 23.96 -3.73 -8.82
N ASN A 179 24.41 -3.80 -10.08
CA ASN A 179 25.07 -2.71 -10.79
C ASN A 179 25.05 -2.90 -12.32
N LYS A 180 25.57 -1.89 -13.04
CA LYS A 180 25.65 -1.88 -14.52
C LYS A 180 26.35 -3.11 -15.08
N CYS A 181 27.43 -3.57 -14.43
CA CYS A 181 28.17 -4.76 -14.87
C CYS A 181 27.30 -6.02 -14.79
N GLN A 182 26.61 -6.23 -13.67
CA GLN A 182 25.70 -7.37 -13.51
C GLN A 182 24.54 -7.32 -14.53
N PHE A 183 23.97 -6.14 -14.79
CA PHE A 183 22.96 -5.95 -15.82
C PHE A 183 23.51 -6.27 -17.22
N CYS A 184 24.67 -5.73 -17.60
CA CYS A 184 25.26 -5.95 -18.93
C CYS A 184 25.70 -7.40 -19.19
N ASN A 185 26.10 -8.13 -18.14
CA ASN A 185 26.35 -9.57 -18.23
C ASN A 185 25.06 -10.33 -18.58
N ALA A 186 23.97 -10.02 -17.87
CA ALA A 186 22.66 -10.62 -18.16
C ALA A 186 22.11 -10.19 -19.52
N PHE A 187 22.28 -8.92 -19.90
CA PHE A 187 21.94 -8.38 -21.21
C PHE A 187 22.61 -9.15 -22.34
N SER A 188 23.93 -9.38 -22.23
CA SER A 188 24.71 -10.13 -23.21
C SER A 188 24.23 -11.58 -23.35
N ARG A 189 23.82 -12.22 -22.24
CA ARG A 189 23.23 -13.56 -22.25
C ARG A 189 21.81 -13.59 -22.82
N SER A 190 21.09 -12.47 -22.74
CA SER A 190 19.72 -12.33 -23.25
C SER A 190 19.64 -12.01 -24.74
N ALA A 191 20.78 -11.92 -25.45
CA ALA A 191 20.86 -11.54 -26.86
C ALA A 191 20.13 -10.21 -27.18
N GLY A 192 20.15 -9.25 -26.24
CA GLY A 192 19.53 -7.93 -26.41
C GLY A 192 18.04 -7.85 -26.08
N SER A 193 17.41 -8.92 -25.58
CA SER A 193 16.00 -8.91 -25.15
C SER A 193 15.76 -8.26 -23.79
N LEU A 194 16.79 -8.18 -22.95
CA LEU A 194 16.73 -7.48 -21.68
C LEU A 194 16.89 -5.97 -21.90
N PHE A 195 16.06 -5.16 -21.26
CA PHE A 195 16.26 -3.72 -21.20
C PHE A 195 15.93 -3.25 -19.80
N VAL A 196 16.27 -2.00 -19.48
CA VAL A 196 15.91 -1.45 -18.19
C VAL A 196 14.46 -1.01 -18.17
N ARG A 197 13.79 -1.34 -17.07
CA ARG A 197 12.42 -0.91 -16.81
C ARG A 197 12.40 0.53 -16.31
N THR A 198 11.98 1.46 -17.17
CA THR A 198 11.71 2.87 -16.84
C THR A 198 10.25 3.09 -16.45
N MET A 199 9.94 4.22 -15.82
CA MET A 199 8.55 4.61 -15.54
C MET A 199 7.72 4.77 -16.83
N GLU A 200 8.33 5.20 -17.94
CA GLU A 200 7.68 5.22 -19.27
C GLU A 200 7.35 3.82 -19.78
N SER A 201 8.23 2.82 -19.60
CA SER A 201 7.94 1.44 -19.99
C SER A 201 6.76 0.82 -19.21
N LEU A 202 6.57 1.22 -17.94
CA LEU A 202 5.43 0.78 -17.12
C LEU A 202 4.10 1.40 -17.57
N LEU A 203 4.13 2.62 -18.08
CA LEU A 203 2.95 3.27 -18.66
C LEU A 203 2.58 2.61 -20.00
N LEU A 204 3.56 2.29 -20.84
CA LEU A 204 3.37 1.58 -22.11
C LEU A 204 2.88 0.14 -21.94
N GLU A 205 3.35 -0.59 -20.93
CA GLU A 205 2.87 -1.95 -20.66
C GLU A 205 1.42 -1.94 -20.14
N LYS A 206 1.06 -0.93 -19.34
CA LYS A 206 -0.33 -0.72 -18.91
C LYS A 206 -1.22 -0.33 -20.08
N THR A 207 -0.80 0.59 -20.96
CA THR A 207 -1.60 0.94 -22.15
C THR A 207 -1.70 -0.24 -23.10
N SER A 208 -0.64 -1.03 -23.31
CA SER A 208 -0.67 -2.23 -24.14
C SER A 208 -1.66 -3.27 -23.60
N LYS A 209 -1.62 -3.58 -22.29
CA LYS A 209 -2.59 -4.50 -21.67
C LYS A 209 -4.02 -3.99 -21.70
N ILE A 210 -4.23 -2.67 -21.61
CA ILE A 210 -5.55 -2.05 -21.78
C ILE A 210 -6.03 -2.17 -23.23
N ILE A 211 -5.14 -1.96 -24.21
CA ILE A 211 -5.45 -2.10 -25.64
C ILE A 211 -5.77 -3.57 -25.97
N GLU A 212 -4.98 -4.53 -25.49
CA GLU A 212 -5.25 -5.97 -25.67
C GLU A 212 -6.57 -6.40 -25.03
N SER A 213 -6.87 -5.92 -23.82
CA SER A 213 -8.14 -6.18 -23.14
C SER A 213 -9.33 -5.57 -23.90
N ASN A 214 -9.16 -4.36 -24.45
CA ASN A 214 -10.18 -3.71 -25.25
C ASN A 214 -10.36 -4.36 -26.63
N LEU A 215 -9.29 -4.85 -27.25
CA LEU A 215 -9.34 -5.57 -28.53
C LEU A 215 -10.01 -6.94 -28.37
N TRP A 216 -9.80 -7.63 -27.25
CA TRP A 216 -10.51 -8.85 -26.90
C TRP A 216 -12.01 -8.61 -26.66
N LEU A 217 -12.37 -7.49 -26.01
CA LEU A 217 -13.78 -7.09 -25.86
C LEU A 217 -14.45 -6.77 -27.20
N ILE A 218 -13.76 -6.09 -28.12
CA ILE A 218 -14.28 -5.75 -29.45
C ILE A 218 -14.48 -7.01 -30.31
N THR A 219 -13.52 -7.95 -30.29
CA THR A 219 -13.59 -9.19 -31.07
C THR A 219 -14.62 -10.19 -30.54
N THR A 220 -14.90 -10.20 -29.23
CA THR A 220 -15.96 -11.03 -28.63
C THR A 220 -17.37 -10.44 -28.78
N LEU A 221 -17.50 -9.12 -28.97
CA LEU A 221 -18.77 -8.47 -29.32
C LEU A 221 -19.15 -8.63 -30.79
N SER A 222 -18.17 -8.79 -31.68
CA SER A 222 -18.41 -8.93 -33.13
C SER A 222 -18.76 -10.34 -33.60
N THR A 223 -18.80 -11.33 -32.69
CA THR A 223 -18.98 -12.76 -33.00
C THR A 223 -20.21 -13.40 -32.35
N LYS A 224 -21.16 -12.60 -31.85
CA LYS A 224 -22.50 -13.12 -31.51
C LYS A 224 -23.38 -13.11 -32.76
N PRO A 225 -23.85 -14.29 -33.23
CA PRO A 225 -24.81 -14.37 -34.33
C PRO A 225 -26.18 -13.80 -33.93
#